data_AF-A0A538AQS3-F1
#
_entry.id   AF-A0A538AQS3-F1
#
_cell.length_a   1.000
_cell.length_b   1.000
_cell.length_c   1.000
_cell.angle_alpha   90.00
_cell.angle_beta   90.00
_cell.angle_gamma   90.00
#
_symmetry.space_group_name_H-M   'P 1'
#
loop_
_entity.id
_entity.type
_entity.pdbx_description
1 polymer ?
#
loop_
_entity_poly.entity_id
_entity_poly.type
_entity_poly.pdbx_seq_one_letter_code
_entity_poly.pdbx_strand_id
1 'polypeptide(L)'
;MALDGTTETLRGAARADRSSLQDALDGIRDDLGFDTASLFVSAPAGWRLLERRGPTQPWHVVLDPSALEGTPETAEYTDARTIPGVGPRLAELGCASVATLPLPYGGRLLLDSSTSGSVGGWVERARPYLQLTSLMSGPQWVCNGSSTRARA
;
A
#
# COMPACT_ATOMS: atom_id res chain seq x y z
N MET A 1 -6.57 6.14 42.53
CA MET A 1 -5.64 6.76 41.57
C MET A 1 -4.94 5.62 40.85
N ALA A 2 -5.47 5.20 39.69
CA ALA A 2 -4.92 4.13 38.85
C ALA A 2 -5.60 4.20 37.48
N LEU A 3 -5.08 5.02 36.56
CA LEU A 3 -5.54 5.09 35.17
C LEU A 3 -4.39 5.04 34.14
N ASP A 4 -3.14 4.81 34.55
CA ASP A 4 -1.97 4.90 33.65
C ASP A 4 -1.57 3.56 32.97
N GLY A 5 -2.01 2.40 33.46
CA GLY A 5 -1.55 1.10 32.92
C GLY A 5 -2.14 0.69 31.56
N THR A 6 -3.35 1.17 31.23
CA THR A 6 -4.05 0.77 30.01
C THR A 6 -3.49 1.49 28.77
N THR A 7 -3.04 2.73 28.92
CA THR A 7 -2.52 3.54 27.82
C THR A 7 -1.11 3.11 27.40
N GLU A 8 -0.27 2.69 28.34
CA GLU A 8 1.06 2.14 28.04
C GLU A 8 0.99 0.79 27.31
N THR A 9 0.07 -0.08 27.72
CA THR A 9 -0.13 -1.39 27.08
C THR A 9 -0.62 -1.25 25.63
N LEU A 10 -1.60 -0.36 25.39
CA LEU A 10 -2.11 -0.08 24.05
C LEU A 10 -1.04 0.58 23.15
N ARG A 11 -0.21 1.47 23.73
CA ARG A 11 0.90 2.10 23.01
C ARG A 11 1.99 1.09 22.66
N GLY A 12 2.28 0.14 23.55
CA GLY A 12 3.22 -0.96 23.31
C GLY A 12 2.77 -1.88 22.17
N ALA A 13 1.50 -2.30 22.18
CA ALA A 13 0.92 -3.12 21.12
C ALA A 13 0.92 -2.40 19.77
N ALA A 14 0.45 -1.15 19.70
CA ALA A 14 0.45 -0.37 18.46
C ALA A 14 1.87 -0.14 17.87
N ARG A 15 2.89 -0.07 18.73
CA ARG A 15 4.29 0.03 18.31
C ARG A 15 4.81 -1.30 17.75
N ALA A 16 4.46 -2.42 18.37
CA ALA A 16 4.81 -3.76 17.88
C ALA A 16 4.12 -4.07 16.54
N ASP A 17 2.85 -3.68 16.39
CA ASP A 17 2.09 -3.81 15.15
C ASP A 17 2.70 -2.97 14.02
N ARG A 18 3.13 -1.74 14.35
CA ARG A 18 3.83 -0.87 13.38
C ARG A 18 5.17 -1.46 12.96
N SER A 19 5.95 -2.02 13.90
CA SER A 19 7.20 -2.71 13.55
C SER A 19 6.94 -3.86 12.59
N SER A 20 5.93 -4.69 12.90
CA SER A 20 5.56 -5.84 12.07
C SER A 20 5.10 -5.42 10.67
N LEU A 21 4.37 -4.32 10.55
CA LEU A 21 3.97 -3.75 9.26
C LEU A 21 5.19 -3.26 8.45
N GLN A 22 6.12 -2.57 9.12
CA GLN A 22 7.33 -2.08 8.47
C GLN A 22 8.20 -3.23 7.96
N ASP A 23 8.39 -4.27 8.77
CA ASP A 23 9.13 -5.48 8.41
C ASP A 23 8.47 -6.23 7.24
N ALA A 24 7.14 -6.33 7.23
CA ALA A 24 6.41 -6.94 6.12
C ALA A 24 6.56 -6.17 4.81
N LEU A 25 6.50 -4.83 4.86
CA LEU A 25 6.69 -3.97 3.69
C LEU A 25 8.14 -3.99 3.19
N ASP A 26 9.13 -4.03 4.09
CA ASP A 26 10.54 -4.23 3.73
C ASP A 26 10.73 -5.60 3.05
N GLY A 27 10.15 -6.68 3.60
CA GLY A 27 10.20 -8.00 3.00
C GLY A 27 9.54 -8.09 1.62
N ILE A 28 8.37 -7.46 1.42
CA ILE A 28 7.70 -7.41 0.11
C ILE A 28 8.54 -6.61 -0.89
N ARG A 29 9.07 -5.46 -0.48
CA ARG A 29 9.94 -4.64 -1.34
C ARG A 29 11.13 -5.47 -1.83
N ASP A 30 11.83 -6.10 -0.90
CA ASP A 30 13.09 -6.82 -1.18
C ASP A 30 12.83 -8.08 -2.02
N ASP A 31 11.77 -8.84 -1.73
CA ASP A 31 11.39 -10.03 -2.51
C ASP A 31 10.94 -9.67 -3.93
N LEU A 32 10.19 -8.57 -4.08
CA LEU A 32 9.68 -8.14 -5.37
C LEU A 32 10.71 -7.36 -6.21
N GLY A 33 11.75 -6.81 -5.56
CA GLY A 33 12.86 -6.10 -6.20
C GLY A 33 12.55 -4.64 -6.53
N PHE A 34 11.77 -3.96 -5.68
CA PHE A 34 11.46 -2.53 -5.82
C PHE A 34 12.29 -1.68 -4.86
N ASP A 35 12.40 -0.37 -5.11
CA ASP A 35 13.09 0.54 -4.19
C ASP A 35 12.19 0.94 -3.01
N THR A 36 10.88 0.99 -3.26
CA THR A 36 9.92 1.53 -2.31
C THR A 36 8.64 0.71 -2.26
N ALA A 37 8.06 0.59 -1.07
CA ALA A 37 6.74 0.00 -0.81
C ALA A 37 5.89 0.99 -0.01
N SER A 38 4.77 1.43 -0.60
CA SER A 38 3.86 2.43 -0.04
C SER A 38 2.47 1.84 0.18
N LEU A 39 2.02 1.80 1.43
CA LEU A 39 0.69 1.31 1.80
C LEU A 39 -0.28 2.48 1.94
N PHE A 40 -1.35 2.46 1.13
CA PHE A 40 -2.44 3.42 1.17
C PHE A 40 -3.73 2.76 1.63
N VAL A 41 -4.56 3.56 2.31
CA VAL A 41 -5.94 3.18 2.67
C VAL A 41 -6.91 4.24 2.16
N SER A 42 -8.08 3.79 1.73
CA SER A 42 -9.17 4.71 1.38
C SER A 42 -9.65 5.46 2.63
N ALA A 43 -9.87 6.77 2.49
CA ALA A 43 -10.43 7.65 3.50
C ALA A 43 -11.47 8.59 2.85
N PRO A 44 -12.37 9.24 3.62
CA PRO A 44 -13.40 10.10 3.06
C PRO A 44 -12.89 11.25 2.17
N ALA A 45 -11.67 11.72 2.42
CA ALA A 45 -11.01 12.79 1.67
C ALA A 45 -10.15 12.28 0.50
N GLY A 46 -10.17 10.98 0.21
CA GLY A 46 -9.31 10.33 -0.78
C GLY A 46 -8.34 9.34 -0.14
N TRP A 47 -7.24 9.05 -0.83
CA TRP A 47 -6.24 8.09 -0.34
C TRP A 47 -5.37 8.70 0.75
N ARG A 48 -5.12 7.91 1.81
CA ARG A 48 -4.21 8.27 2.88
C ARG A 48 -3.04 7.29 2.91
N LEU A 49 -1.82 7.82 2.84
CA LEU A 49 -0.60 7.05 3.08
C LEU A 49 -0.57 6.61 4.54
N LEU A 50 -0.53 5.30 4.78
CA LEU A 50 -0.44 4.71 6.12
C LEU A 50 1.03 4.51 6.51
N GLU A 51 1.83 3.94 5.62
CA GLU A 51 3.25 3.63 5.84
C GLU A 51 3.99 3.59 4.49
N ARG A 52 5.26 3.97 4.49
CA ARG A 52 6.16 3.82 3.33
C ARG A 52 7.51 3.30 3.80
N ARG A 53 8.04 2.31 3.07
CA ARG A 53 9.36 1.73 3.28
C ARG A 53 10.26 1.94 2.07
N GLY A 54 11.53 2.22 2.31
CA GLY A 54 12.51 2.61 1.28
C GLY A 54 12.81 4.12 1.27
N PRO A 55 13.73 4.57 0.40
CA PRO A 55 14.07 5.97 0.27
C PRO A 55 12.87 6.81 -0.17
N THR A 56 12.81 8.05 0.28
CA THR A 56 11.85 9.02 -0.27
C THR A 56 12.35 9.49 -1.63
N GLN A 57 11.48 9.46 -2.63
CA GLN A 57 11.81 9.72 -4.02
C GLN A 57 11.01 10.92 -4.55
N PRO A 58 11.54 11.65 -5.57
CA PRO A 58 10.88 12.85 -6.10
C PRO A 58 9.47 12.59 -6.66
N TRP A 59 9.21 11.42 -7.24
CA TRP A 59 7.91 11.07 -7.81
C TRP A 59 6.82 10.76 -6.77
N HIS A 60 7.16 10.57 -5.50
CA HIS A 60 6.16 10.31 -4.45
C HIS A 60 5.20 11.48 -4.21
N VAL A 61 5.48 12.66 -4.77
CA VAL A 61 4.58 13.82 -4.73
C VAL A 61 3.45 13.75 -5.76
N VAL A 62 3.59 12.89 -6.78
CA VAL A 62 2.58 12.67 -7.84
C VAL A 62 2.11 11.22 -7.92
N LEU A 63 2.73 10.32 -7.16
CA LEU A 63 2.39 8.89 -7.14
C LEU A 63 1.57 8.55 -5.89
N ASP A 64 0.26 8.49 -6.09
CA ASP A 64 -0.70 7.90 -5.17
C ASP A 64 -1.73 7.05 -5.95
N PRO A 65 -2.63 6.31 -5.29
CA PRO A 65 -3.62 5.50 -5.99
C PRO A 65 -4.59 6.27 -6.88
N SER A 66 -4.85 7.56 -6.63
CA SER A 66 -5.71 8.38 -7.50
C SER A 66 -5.01 8.72 -8.81
N ALA A 67 -3.69 8.86 -8.81
CA ALA A 67 -2.90 9.03 -10.04
C ALA A 67 -2.99 7.81 -10.98
N LEU A 68 -3.45 6.66 -10.49
CA LEU A 68 -3.63 5.42 -11.23
C LEU A 68 -5.11 5.11 -11.53
N GLU A 69 -6.02 6.07 -11.31
CA GLU A 69 -7.43 5.89 -11.68
C GLU A 69 -7.60 5.60 -13.17
N GLY A 70 -8.48 4.65 -13.50
CA GLY A 70 -8.67 4.18 -14.87
C GLY A 70 -7.65 3.12 -15.32
N THR A 71 -6.69 2.75 -14.47
CA THR A 71 -5.80 1.60 -14.70
C THR A 71 -6.32 0.33 -13.99
N PRO A 72 -5.87 -0.87 -14.39
CA PRO A 72 -6.23 -2.10 -13.68
C PRO A 72 -5.81 -2.06 -12.21
N GLU A 73 -6.65 -2.58 -11.31
CA GLU A 73 -6.41 -2.56 -9.87
C GLU A 73 -5.11 -3.27 -9.45
N THR A 74 -4.82 -4.36 -10.17
CA THR A 74 -3.54 -5.07 -10.15
C THR A 74 -2.86 -4.82 -11.49
N ALA A 75 -1.74 -4.11 -11.48
CA ALA A 75 -1.01 -3.78 -12.71
C ALA A 75 0.49 -3.69 -12.49
N GLU A 76 1.23 -4.06 -13.53
CA GLU A 76 2.67 -3.89 -13.65
C GLU A 76 2.98 -2.90 -14.76
N TYR A 77 3.90 -1.99 -14.46
CA TYR A 77 4.50 -1.12 -15.44
C TYR A 77 6.01 -1.24 -15.30
N THR A 78 6.61 -2.13 -16.08
CA THR A 78 8.08 -2.28 -16.18
C THR A 78 8.74 -1.02 -16.75
N ASP A 79 7.96 -0.21 -17.45
CA ASP A 79 8.29 1.14 -17.88
C ASP A 79 7.20 2.11 -17.43
N ALA A 80 7.51 2.99 -16.48
CA ALA A 80 6.57 3.96 -15.93
C ALA A 80 5.95 4.87 -17.00
N ARG A 81 6.61 5.09 -18.15
CA ARG A 81 6.06 5.90 -19.26
C ARG A 81 4.81 5.29 -19.87
N THR A 82 4.60 3.99 -19.69
CA THR A 82 3.44 3.26 -20.21
C THR A 82 2.18 3.45 -19.37
N ILE A 83 2.30 4.06 -18.18
CA ILE A 83 1.17 4.35 -17.31
C ILE A 83 0.34 5.48 -17.95
N PRO A 84 -0.95 5.25 -18.25
CA PRO A 84 -1.81 6.28 -18.80
C PRO A 84 -1.91 7.51 -17.89
N GLY A 85 -1.79 8.70 -18.47
CA GLY A 85 -1.90 9.97 -17.75
C GLY A 85 -0.61 10.37 -17.01
N VAL A 86 -0.27 9.68 -15.91
CA VAL A 86 0.82 10.09 -15.01
C VAL A 86 2.21 9.59 -15.45
N GLY A 87 2.27 8.60 -16.35
CA GLY A 87 3.51 7.91 -16.71
C GLY A 87 4.67 8.79 -17.18
N PRO A 88 4.47 9.72 -18.15
CA PRO A 88 5.52 10.63 -18.59
C PRO A 88 6.10 11.45 -17.43
N ARG A 89 5.24 11.92 -16.51
CA ARG A 89 5.66 12.72 -15.36
C ARG A 89 6.45 11.91 -14.33
N LEU A 90 6.09 10.65 -14.12
CA LEU A 90 6.84 9.73 -13.26
C LEU A 90 8.26 9.50 -13.82
N ALA A 91 8.36 9.25 -15.12
CA ALA A 91 9.64 9.02 -15.78
C ALA A 91 10.55 10.25 -15.76
N GLU A 92 10.00 11.45 -15.97
CA GLU A 92 10.74 12.73 -15.81
C GLU A 92 11.33 12.90 -14.41
N LEU A 93 10.64 12.40 -13.39
CA LEU A 93 11.07 12.47 -11.99
C LEU A 93 12.05 11.34 -11.62
N GLY A 94 12.38 10.44 -12.56
CA GLY A 94 13.33 9.35 -12.38
C GLY A 94 12.71 8.00 -11.98
N CYS A 95 11.38 7.87 -11.99
CA CYS A 95 10.72 6.58 -11.75
C CYS A 95 10.81 5.72 -13.00
N ALA A 96 11.34 4.51 -12.87
CA ALA A 96 11.51 3.57 -13.97
C ALA A 96 10.35 2.57 -14.06
N SER A 97 9.88 2.06 -12.92
CA SER A 97 8.80 1.07 -12.87
C SER A 97 7.87 1.27 -11.68
N VAL A 98 6.62 0.85 -11.86
CA VAL A 98 5.57 0.89 -10.83
C VAL A 98 4.76 -0.40 -10.88
N ALA A 99 4.39 -0.91 -9.71
CA ALA A 99 3.38 -1.95 -9.58
C ALA A 99 2.32 -1.55 -8.52
N THR A 100 1.09 -1.98 -8.73
CA THR A 100 -0.04 -1.75 -7.82
C THR A 100 -0.72 -3.06 -7.47
N LEU A 101 -1.04 -3.21 -6.19
CA LEU A 101 -1.74 -4.38 -5.63
C LEU A 101 -2.95 -3.91 -4.82
N PRO A 102 -4.15 -4.44 -5.10
CA PRO A 102 -5.28 -4.25 -4.22
C PRO A 102 -5.05 -5.07 -2.94
N LEU A 103 -5.37 -4.45 -1.80
CA LEU A 103 -5.44 -5.11 -0.51
C LEU A 103 -6.90 -5.15 -0.04
N PRO A 104 -7.25 -6.05 0.89
CA PRO A 104 -8.55 -6.05 1.53
C PRO A 104 -8.92 -4.67 2.11
N TYR A 105 -10.22 -4.42 2.24
CA TYR A 105 -10.77 -3.18 2.81
C TYR A 105 -10.42 -1.90 2.05
N GLY A 106 -10.20 -2.03 0.74
CA GLY A 106 -9.87 -0.89 -0.11
C GLY A 106 -8.50 -0.31 0.20
N GLY A 107 -7.58 -1.11 0.74
CA GLY A 107 -6.17 -0.76 0.79
C GLY A 107 -5.51 -0.92 -0.58
N ARG A 108 -4.42 -0.19 -0.83
CA ARG A 108 -3.56 -0.42 -1.98
C ARG A 108 -2.11 -0.39 -1.58
N LEU A 109 -1.34 -1.33 -2.10
CA LEU A 109 0.11 -1.33 -2.02
C LEU A 109 0.66 -0.86 -3.37
N LEU A 110 1.43 0.23 -3.35
CA LEU A 110 2.20 0.71 -4.49
C LEU A 110 3.66 0.36 -4.29
N LEU A 111 4.28 -0.18 -5.34
CA LEU A 111 5.69 -0.51 -5.40
C LEU A 111 6.32 0.31 -6.51
N ASP A 112 7.46 0.93 -6.26
CA ASP A 112 8.11 1.80 -7.24
C ASP A 112 9.64 1.65 -7.20
N SER A 113 10.28 1.86 -8.36
CA SER A 113 11.72 1.73 -8.51
C SER A 113 12.28 2.78 -9.48
N SER A 114 13.48 3.27 -9.18
CA SER A 114 14.34 4.09 -10.05
C SER A 114 15.05 3.26 -11.13
N THR A 115 15.10 1.94 -10.95
CA THR A 115 15.74 1.01 -11.88
C THR A 115 14.69 0.24 -12.66
N SER A 116 14.92 0.09 -13.96
CA SER A 116 14.09 -0.79 -14.77
C SER A 116 14.26 -2.21 -14.26
N GLY A 117 13.27 -2.71 -13.52
CA GLY A 117 13.27 -4.06 -12.99
C GLY A 117 13.33 -5.08 -14.14
N SER A 118 14.28 -6.01 -14.07
CA SER A 118 14.51 -7.02 -15.10
C SER A 118 13.67 -8.29 -14.95
N VAL A 119 12.70 -8.32 -14.05
CA VAL A 119 12.02 -9.57 -13.68
C VAL A 119 10.51 -9.39 -13.75
N GLY A 120 9.98 -9.62 -14.96
CA GLY A 120 8.55 -9.87 -15.13
C GLY A 120 8.08 -11.02 -14.23
N GLY A 121 6.77 -11.10 -14.01
CA GLY A 121 6.19 -12.13 -13.15
C GLY A 121 6.16 -11.78 -11.66
N TRP A 122 6.27 -10.49 -11.31
CA TRP A 122 6.03 -10.06 -9.93
C TRP A 122 4.58 -10.30 -9.49
N VAL A 123 3.57 -10.33 -10.38
CA VAL A 123 2.19 -10.65 -10.00
C VAL A 123 2.14 -12.06 -9.39
N GLU A 124 2.83 -13.00 -10.03
CA GLU A 124 2.96 -14.38 -9.59
C GLU A 124 3.73 -14.45 -8.27
N ARG A 125 4.79 -13.66 -8.11
CA ARG A 125 5.55 -13.55 -6.84
C ARG A 125 4.78 -12.83 -5.73
N ALA A 126 3.89 -11.91 -6.08
CA ALA A 126 3.05 -11.15 -5.16
C ALA A 126 1.84 -11.97 -4.67
N ARG A 127 1.43 -12.99 -5.43
CA ARG A 127 0.25 -13.82 -5.15
C ARG A 127 0.22 -14.42 -3.73
N PRO A 128 1.31 -14.99 -3.17
CA PRO A 128 1.31 -15.50 -1.80
C PRO A 128 1.00 -14.40 -0.77
N TYR A 129 1.53 -13.18 -0.96
CA TYR A 129 1.26 -12.04 -0.09
C TYR A 129 -0.20 -11.59 -0.19
N LEU A 130 -0.79 -11.57 -1.39
CA LEU A 130 -2.22 -11.28 -1.59
C LEU A 130 -3.14 -12.31 -0.92
N GLN A 131 -2.76 -13.60 -1.00
CA GLN A 131 -3.50 -14.69 -0.36
C GLN A 131 -3.41 -14.60 1.17
N LEU A 132 -2.21 -14.38 1.71
CA LEU A 132 -1.98 -14.22 3.14
C LEU A 132 -2.73 -13.00 3.70
N THR A 133 -2.64 -11.85 3.03
CA THR A 133 -3.37 -10.65 3.45
C THR A 133 -4.88 -10.88 3.44
N SER A 134 -5.41 -11.58 2.43
CA SER A 134 -6.83 -11.93 2.37
C SER A 134 -7.28 -12.89 3.48
N LEU A 135 -6.44 -13.86 3.87
CA LEU A 135 -6.71 -14.81 4.96
C LEU A 135 -6.65 -14.15 6.34
N MET A 136 -5.72 -13.22 6.55
CA MET A 136 -5.55 -12.51 7.83
C MET A 136 -6.58 -11.37 8.00
N SER A 137 -7.06 -10.82 6.89
CA SER A 137 -8.08 -9.78 6.81
C SER A 137 -9.49 -10.32 7.07
N GLY A 138 -9.69 -11.15 8.09
CA GLY A 138 -11.00 -11.78 8.37
C GLY A 138 -12.18 -10.80 8.39
N PRO A 139 -13.43 -11.25 8.16
CA PRO A 139 -14.62 -10.43 7.88
C PRO A 139 -14.96 -9.33 8.90
N GLN A 140 -14.33 -9.33 10.08
CA GLN A 140 -14.46 -8.30 11.11
C GLN A 140 -13.87 -6.92 10.77
N TRP A 141 -13.10 -6.78 9.67
CA TRP A 141 -12.46 -5.51 9.28
C TRP A 141 -13.28 -4.74 8.23
N VAL A 142 -14.42 -5.28 7.80
CA VAL A 142 -15.45 -4.50 7.08
C VAL A 142 -15.91 -3.43 8.06
N CYS A 143 -15.52 -2.18 7.84
CA CYS A 143 -15.92 -1.05 8.67
C CYS A 143 -17.41 -1.15 9.04
N ASN A 144 -17.68 -1.14 10.34
CA ASN A 144 -18.99 -0.92 10.95
C ASN A 144 -19.61 0.36 10.37
N GLY A 145 -20.27 0.21 9.23
CA GLY A 145 -21.05 1.23 8.55
C GLY A 145 -22.51 0.81 8.49
N SER A 146 -23.08 0.37 9.61
CA SER A 146 -24.52 0.14 9.74
C SER A 146 -24.89 -0.12 11.20
N SER A 147 -25.25 0.94 11.94
CA SER A 147 -26.25 0.86 13.01
C SER A 147 -26.63 2.25 13.50
N THR A 148 -27.60 2.87 12.83
CA THR A 148 -28.78 3.33 13.57
C THR A 148 -29.99 3.11 12.66
N ARG A 149 -30.80 2.11 13.02
CA ARG A 149 -32.14 1.93 12.48
C ARG A 149 -32.91 3.21 12.72
N ALA A 150 -33.32 3.88 11.64
CA ALA A 150 -34.57 4.61 11.68
C ALA A 150 -35.70 3.57 11.75
N ARG A 151 -36.42 3.51 12.87
CA ARG A 151 -37.76 2.94 12.94
C ARG A 151 -38.62 3.74 13.91
N ALA A 152 -39.67 4.30 13.32
CA ALA A 152 -40.97 4.72 13.85
C ALA A 152 -40.96 5.75 14.99
#